data_AF-A0A8H7GK88-F1
#
_entry.id   AF-A0A8H7GK88-F1
#
_cell.length_a   1.000
_cell.length_b   1.000
_cell.length_c   1.000
_cell.angle_alpha   90.00
_cell.angle_beta   90.00
_cell.angle_gamma   90.00
#
_symmetry.space_group_name_H-M   'P 1'
#
loop_
_entity.id
_entity.type
_entity.pdbx_description
1 polymer ?
#
loop_
_entity_poly.entity_id
_entity_poly.type
_entity_poly.pdbx_seq_one_letter_code
_entity_poly.pdbx_strand_id
1 'polypeptide(L)'
;MATLPRYSSSLSINSVPLYSPEPSAGEQRLDHTALRGAARRPAPTGVLTRGNARVSVILTNQHDGAAVPTYGRNDSVKGLLHLKDAKDVTLVSVKLDGIIDLTVAEGSSSYTPLVTETKHVWQAERSAPSSSNAAPIEPCPDMIEFECTIPPTFRIGERTRQLPPSFAFSSTGIPGLFAKCKYVLTVEISKKSFWKRNTTSILHTVHILSAYTPTQTHPSQ
;
A
#
# COMPACT_ATOMS: atom_id res chain seq x y z
N MET A 1 -38.50 -2.50 46.02
CA MET A 1 -37.91 -3.72 45.42
C MET A 1 -38.21 -3.70 43.93
N ALA A 2 -37.19 -3.56 43.08
CA ALA A 2 -37.38 -3.48 41.63
C ALA A 2 -37.44 -4.88 41.03
N THR A 3 -38.57 -5.24 40.41
CA THR A 3 -38.76 -6.49 39.69
C THR A 3 -38.21 -6.35 38.26
N LEU A 4 -37.29 -7.25 37.89
CA LEU A 4 -36.72 -7.32 36.55
C LEU A 4 -37.79 -7.72 35.51
N PRO A 5 -37.73 -7.18 34.28
CA PRO A 5 -38.65 -7.58 33.21
C PRO A 5 -38.48 -9.06 32.87
N ARG A 6 -39.60 -9.77 32.74
CA ARG A 6 -39.64 -11.15 32.23
C ARG A 6 -39.53 -11.12 30.71
N TYR A 7 -38.41 -11.59 30.18
CA TYR A 7 -38.26 -11.82 28.74
C TYR A 7 -39.06 -13.06 28.34
N SER A 8 -39.97 -12.94 27.36
CA SER A 8 -40.72 -14.08 26.82
C SER A 8 -39.81 -14.94 25.96
N SER A 9 -39.67 -16.21 26.29
CA SER A 9 -38.92 -17.22 25.53
C SER A 9 -39.68 -17.69 24.29
N SER A 10 -40.12 -16.78 23.44
CA SER A 10 -40.90 -17.07 22.22
C SER A 10 -40.15 -16.78 20.91
N LEU A 11 -38.84 -16.56 20.96
CA LEU A 11 -38.03 -16.38 19.76
C LEU A 11 -37.76 -17.75 19.12
N SER A 12 -38.46 -18.03 18.02
CA SER A 12 -38.09 -19.13 17.13
C SER A 12 -36.69 -18.87 16.57
N ILE A 13 -35.85 -19.90 16.40
CA ILE A 13 -34.53 -19.76 15.78
C ILE A 13 -34.61 -19.09 14.39
N ASN A 14 -35.73 -19.26 13.69
CA ASN A 14 -36.02 -18.65 12.39
C ASN A 14 -36.39 -17.15 12.44
N SER A 15 -36.61 -16.59 13.64
CA SER A 15 -36.87 -15.16 13.87
C SER A 15 -35.65 -14.40 14.39
N VAL A 16 -34.52 -15.08 14.60
CA VAL A 16 -33.26 -14.41 14.94
C VAL A 16 -32.60 -13.95 13.64
N PRO A 17 -32.22 -12.67 13.52
CA PRO A 17 -31.48 -12.19 12.36
C PRO A 17 -30.24 -13.07 12.14
N LEU A 18 -29.98 -13.45 10.88
CA LEU A 18 -28.76 -14.16 10.54
C LEU A 18 -27.60 -13.17 10.67
N TYR A 19 -26.98 -13.12 11.84
CA TYR A 19 -25.83 -12.24 12.07
C TYR A 19 -24.65 -12.75 11.25
N SER A 20 -24.26 -11.97 10.25
CA SER A 20 -23.02 -12.15 9.53
C SER A 20 -21.90 -11.38 10.25
N PRO A 21 -20.68 -11.93 10.33
CA PRO A 21 -19.52 -11.15 10.77
C PRO A 21 -19.13 -10.08 9.75
N GLU A 22 -19.65 -10.13 8.53
CA GLU A 22 -19.44 -9.13 7.49
C GLU A 22 -20.69 -8.28 7.27
N PRO A 23 -20.54 -6.95 7.15
CA PRO A 23 -21.67 -6.05 6.89
C PRO A 23 -22.34 -6.37 5.55
N SER A 24 -23.65 -6.35 5.55
CA SER A 24 -24.51 -6.52 4.38
C SER A 24 -24.46 -5.29 3.47
N ALA A 25 -25.04 -5.37 2.26
CA ALA A 25 -25.19 -4.21 1.40
C ALA A 25 -26.03 -3.13 2.11
N GLY A 26 -25.41 -1.97 2.40
CA GLY A 26 -26.02 -0.86 3.13
C GLY A 26 -25.64 -0.77 4.61
N GLU A 27 -24.95 -1.78 5.15
CA GLU A 27 -24.40 -1.73 6.50
C GLU A 27 -22.95 -1.21 6.46
N GLN A 28 -22.57 -0.43 7.47
CA GLN A 28 -21.22 0.09 7.60
C GLN A 28 -20.64 -0.33 8.95
N ARG A 29 -19.43 -0.89 8.93
CA ARG A 29 -18.70 -1.26 10.13
C ARG A 29 -18.16 0.02 10.80
N LEU A 30 -18.64 0.32 12.00
CA LEU A 30 -18.29 1.54 12.74
C LEU A 30 -16.97 1.42 13.50
N ASP A 31 -16.64 0.22 13.97
CA ASP A 31 -15.39 -0.08 14.66
C ASP A 31 -15.00 -1.55 14.41
N HIS A 32 -13.69 -1.83 14.37
CA HIS A 32 -13.14 -3.17 14.21
C HIS A 32 -12.07 -3.41 15.26
N THR A 33 -12.47 -3.92 16.42
CA THR A 33 -11.52 -4.46 17.39
C THR A 33 -10.97 -5.77 16.83
N ALA A 34 -9.71 -5.76 16.38
CA ALA A 34 -9.01 -7.01 16.04
C ALA A 34 -8.82 -7.82 17.33
N LEU A 35 -9.82 -8.63 17.69
CA LEU A 35 -9.68 -9.64 18.73
C LEU A 35 -8.53 -10.56 18.32
N ARG A 36 -7.47 -10.58 19.14
CA ARG A 36 -6.38 -11.58 19.05
C ARG A 36 -6.97 -12.98 19.27
N GLY A 37 -7.57 -13.57 18.24
CA GLY A 37 -8.02 -14.97 18.28
C GLY A 37 -9.39 -15.29 17.65
N ALA A 38 -10.20 -14.31 17.23
CA ALA A 38 -11.48 -14.61 16.56
C ALA A 38 -11.29 -14.60 15.03
N ALA A 39 -11.50 -15.76 14.40
CA ALA A 39 -11.55 -16.01 12.95
C ALA A 39 -10.60 -15.12 12.12
N ARG A 40 -9.33 -15.54 12.03
CA ARG A 40 -8.35 -14.94 11.11
C ARG A 40 -8.97 -14.96 9.71
N ARG A 41 -9.37 -13.79 9.20
CA ARG A 41 -9.82 -13.63 7.81
C ARG A 41 -8.83 -14.40 6.94
N PRO A 42 -9.30 -15.28 6.02
CA PRO A 42 -8.39 -15.95 5.11
C PRO A 42 -7.46 -14.90 4.50
N ALA A 43 -6.15 -15.15 4.58
CA ALA A 43 -5.19 -14.25 3.95
C ALA A 43 -5.61 -14.12 2.48
N PRO A 44 -5.69 -12.90 1.93
CA PRO A 44 -6.04 -12.76 0.53
C PRO A 44 -5.02 -13.55 -0.30
N THR A 45 -5.48 -14.29 -1.31
CA THR A 45 -4.64 -15.12 -2.18
C THR A 45 -4.58 -14.61 -3.62
N GLY A 46 -5.35 -13.57 -3.92
CA GLY A 46 -5.44 -12.98 -5.24
C GLY A 46 -4.15 -12.29 -5.66
N VAL A 47 -4.08 -11.99 -6.95
CA VAL A 47 -2.92 -11.37 -7.60
C VAL A 47 -3.38 -10.13 -8.35
N LEU A 48 -2.62 -9.04 -8.23
CA LEU A 48 -2.81 -7.84 -9.02
C LEU A 48 -1.60 -7.59 -9.92
N THR A 49 -1.80 -7.72 -11.22
CA THR A 49 -0.78 -7.37 -12.22
C THR A 49 -1.00 -5.96 -12.72
N ARG A 50 0.08 -5.18 -12.75
CA ARG A 50 0.14 -3.84 -13.32
C ARG A 50 1.42 -3.67 -14.09
N GLY A 51 1.47 -2.82 -15.10
CA GLY A 51 2.71 -2.68 -15.86
C GLY A 51 2.56 -1.78 -17.07
N ASN A 52 3.61 -1.74 -17.85
CA ASN A 52 3.66 -1.03 -19.12
C ASN A 52 4.41 -1.86 -20.18
N ALA A 53 4.84 -1.20 -21.25
CA ALA A 53 5.55 -1.84 -22.34
C ALA A 53 6.94 -2.41 -21.95
N ARG A 54 7.50 -2.06 -20.79
CA ARG A 54 8.87 -2.41 -20.39
C ARG A 54 8.95 -3.28 -19.13
N VAL A 55 8.08 -3.04 -18.15
CA VAL A 55 8.03 -3.80 -16.90
C VAL A 55 6.59 -4.13 -16.52
N SER A 56 6.41 -5.29 -15.88
CA SER A 56 5.18 -5.65 -15.18
C SER A 56 5.49 -5.93 -13.72
N VAL A 57 4.64 -5.46 -12.82
CA VAL A 57 4.65 -5.67 -11.38
C VAL A 57 3.46 -6.56 -11.05
N ILE A 58 3.71 -7.69 -10.42
CA ILE A 58 2.72 -8.66 -10.00
C ILE A 58 2.70 -8.64 -8.48
N LEU A 59 1.64 -8.10 -7.89
CA LEU A 59 1.47 -8.02 -6.44
C LEU A 59 0.68 -9.23 -5.96
N THR A 60 1.18 -9.91 -4.94
CA THR A 60 0.51 -11.06 -4.33
C THR A 60 -0.27 -10.63 -3.09
N ASN A 61 -1.05 -11.56 -2.54
CA ASN A 61 -1.89 -11.35 -1.35
C ASN A 61 -2.91 -10.23 -1.50
N GLN A 62 -3.55 -10.15 -2.67
CA GLN A 62 -4.61 -9.19 -2.97
C GLN A 62 -5.98 -9.85 -2.84
N HIS A 63 -7.04 -9.04 -2.66
CA HIS A 63 -8.40 -9.56 -2.75
C HIS A 63 -8.74 -9.93 -4.21
N ASP A 64 -9.55 -10.97 -4.39
CA ASP A 64 -9.99 -11.38 -5.71
C ASP A 64 -10.77 -10.24 -6.39
N GLY A 65 -10.38 -9.91 -7.62
CA GLY A 65 -10.97 -8.80 -8.37
C GLY A 65 -10.57 -7.39 -7.89
N ALA A 66 -9.58 -7.26 -7.00
CA ALA A 66 -9.16 -5.95 -6.51
C ALA A 66 -8.71 -5.03 -7.66
N ALA A 67 -9.34 -3.84 -7.76
CA ALA A 67 -8.93 -2.82 -8.73
C ALA A 67 -7.68 -2.04 -8.27
N VAL A 68 -7.43 -2.00 -6.96
CA VAL A 68 -6.28 -1.34 -6.34
C VAL A 68 -5.71 -2.21 -5.22
N PRO A 69 -4.40 -2.16 -4.97
CA PRO A 69 -3.81 -2.95 -3.90
C PRO A 69 -4.27 -2.48 -2.53
N THR A 70 -4.49 -3.42 -1.62
CA THR A 70 -4.91 -3.12 -0.26
C THR A 70 -3.92 -3.76 0.70
N TYR A 71 -3.38 -2.96 1.61
CA TYR A 71 -2.45 -3.42 2.64
C TYR A 71 -2.81 -2.78 3.97
N GLY A 72 -2.68 -3.55 5.03
CA GLY A 72 -2.82 -3.10 6.40
C GLY A 72 -1.57 -2.41 6.93
N ARG A 73 -1.63 -2.02 8.20
CA ARG A 73 -0.45 -1.54 8.93
C ARG A 73 0.51 -2.72 9.17
N ASN A 74 1.81 -2.49 8.99
CA ASN A 74 2.86 -3.51 9.10
C ASN A 74 2.74 -4.64 8.09
N ASP A 75 1.88 -4.51 7.08
CA ASP A 75 1.84 -5.48 6.01
C ASP A 75 3.10 -5.40 5.16
N SER A 76 3.40 -6.53 4.54
CA SER A 76 4.49 -6.66 3.60
C SER A 76 3.95 -6.63 2.18
N VAL A 77 4.46 -5.69 1.38
CA VAL A 77 4.19 -5.60 -0.06
C VAL A 77 5.11 -6.58 -0.74
N LYS A 78 4.54 -7.70 -1.18
CA LYS A 78 5.24 -8.80 -1.86
C LYS A 78 4.84 -8.86 -3.32
N GLY A 79 5.80 -9.17 -4.17
CA GLY A 79 5.50 -9.33 -5.58
C GLY A 79 6.66 -9.81 -6.43
N LEU A 80 6.37 -9.91 -7.72
CA LEU A 80 7.30 -10.27 -8.77
C LEU A 80 7.37 -9.13 -9.77
N LEU A 81 8.59 -8.70 -10.11
CA LEU A 81 8.86 -7.82 -11.23
C LEU A 81 9.17 -8.69 -12.44
N HIS A 82 8.53 -8.41 -13.57
CA HIS A 82 8.83 -9.01 -14.86
C HIS A 82 9.34 -7.93 -15.81
N LEU A 83 10.63 -7.97 -16.10
CA LEU A 83 11.33 -7.13 -17.06
C LEU A 83 11.20 -7.73 -18.44
N LYS A 84 10.66 -6.97 -19.41
CA LYS A 84 10.58 -7.44 -20.80
C LYS A 84 11.92 -7.42 -21.53
N ASP A 85 12.85 -6.63 -21.03
CA ASP A 85 14.21 -6.51 -21.55
C ASP A 85 15.17 -6.23 -20.39
N ALA A 86 15.80 -7.29 -19.87
CA ALA A 86 16.80 -7.20 -18.81
C ALA A 86 18.22 -6.89 -19.34
N LYS A 87 18.39 -6.69 -20.66
CA LYS A 87 19.70 -6.34 -21.23
C LYS A 87 20.18 -5.00 -20.69
N ASP A 88 21.47 -4.98 -20.38
CA ASP A 88 22.21 -3.83 -19.86
C ASP A 88 21.70 -3.26 -18.53
N VAL A 89 20.77 -3.94 -17.85
CA VAL A 89 20.31 -3.50 -16.52
C VAL A 89 21.49 -3.56 -15.54
N THR A 90 21.65 -2.51 -14.75
CA THR A 90 22.72 -2.37 -13.73
C THR A 90 22.19 -2.35 -12.31
N LEU A 91 20.94 -1.92 -12.13
CA LEU A 91 20.30 -1.81 -10.84
C LEU A 91 18.80 -1.90 -11.02
N VAL A 92 18.15 -2.66 -10.16
CA VAL A 92 16.69 -2.65 -9.99
C VAL A 92 16.41 -2.31 -8.53
N SER A 93 15.63 -1.27 -8.31
CA SER A 93 15.15 -0.88 -6.98
C SER A 93 13.64 -0.79 -6.93
N VAL A 94 13.10 -1.10 -5.77
CA VAL A 94 11.71 -0.86 -5.41
C VAL A 94 11.69 0.19 -4.31
N LYS A 95 10.86 1.22 -4.49
CA LYS A 95 10.75 2.35 -3.58
C LYS A 95 9.32 2.53 -3.11
N LEU A 96 9.11 2.51 -1.80
CA LEU A 96 7.84 2.82 -1.15
C LEU A 96 7.87 4.25 -0.61
N ASP A 97 7.06 5.10 -1.21
CA ASP A 97 6.84 6.48 -0.76
C ASP A 97 5.44 6.63 -0.17
N GLY A 98 5.30 7.35 0.93
CA GLY A 98 4.03 7.78 1.49
C GLY A 98 4.04 9.29 1.67
N ILE A 99 3.00 9.98 1.22
CA ILE A 99 2.98 11.43 1.14
C ILE A 99 1.59 11.93 1.54
N ILE A 100 1.56 12.98 2.37
CA ILE A 100 0.40 13.85 2.52
C ILE A 100 0.59 15.05 1.61
N ASP A 101 -0.37 15.24 0.72
CA ASP A 101 -0.49 16.36 -0.20
C ASP A 101 -1.65 17.25 0.29
N LEU A 102 -1.35 18.49 0.66
CA LEU A 102 -2.33 19.48 1.08
C LEU A 102 -2.25 20.67 0.13
N THR A 103 -3.34 20.95 -0.57
CA THR A 103 -3.47 22.07 -1.50
C THR A 103 -4.57 23.01 -1.01
N VAL A 104 -4.34 24.32 -1.11
CA VAL A 104 -5.28 25.39 -0.73
C VAL A 104 -5.49 26.33 -1.93
N ALA A 105 -6.71 26.86 -2.11
CA ALA A 105 -7.10 27.69 -3.27
C ALA A 105 -6.17 28.86 -3.59
N GLU A 106 -5.46 29.40 -2.60
CA GLU A 106 -4.52 30.51 -2.77
C GLU A 106 -3.22 30.10 -3.48
N GLY A 107 -3.16 28.88 -4.03
CA GLY A 107 -2.02 28.36 -4.79
C GLY A 107 -0.94 27.75 -3.90
N SER A 108 -1.16 27.70 -2.58
CA SER A 108 -0.25 27.03 -1.66
C SER A 108 -0.50 25.53 -1.67
N SER A 109 0.54 24.76 -2.01
CA SER A 109 0.57 23.31 -1.88
C SER A 109 1.73 22.90 -0.99
N SER A 110 1.50 21.94 -0.11
CA SER A 110 2.52 21.41 0.80
C SER A 110 2.53 19.88 0.74
N TYR A 111 3.75 19.33 0.76
CA TYR A 111 3.99 17.90 0.70
C TYR A 111 4.72 17.48 1.98
N THR A 112 4.12 16.56 2.74
CA THR A 112 4.76 15.98 3.92
C THR A 112 5.08 14.52 3.64
N PRO A 113 6.36 14.14 3.54
CA PRO A 113 6.74 12.74 3.41
C PRO A 113 6.45 11.99 4.71
N LEU A 114 5.84 10.82 4.58
CA LEU A 114 5.51 9.89 5.67
C LEU A 114 6.48 8.71 5.69
N VAL A 115 6.74 8.13 4.51
CA VAL A 115 7.69 7.04 4.35
C VAL A 115 8.47 7.25 3.05
N THR A 116 9.74 6.90 3.08
CA THR A 116 10.63 6.88 1.92
C THR A 116 11.60 5.73 2.13
N GLU A 117 11.19 4.54 1.68
CA GLU A 117 12.01 3.33 1.78
C GLU A 117 12.40 2.86 0.38
N THR A 118 13.69 2.69 0.13
CA THR A 118 14.20 2.14 -1.12
C THR A 118 14.93 0.83 -0.84
N LYS A 119 14.59 -0.22 -1.59
CA LYS A 119 15.24 -1.52 -1.54
C LYS A 119 15.81 -1.87 -2.90
N HIS A 120 17.11 -2.15 -2.96
CA HIS A 120 17.73 -2.73 -4.15
C HIS A 120 17.41 -4.22 -4.20
N VAL A 121 16.74 -4.65 -5.26
CA VAL A 121 16.29 -6.05 -5.44
C VAL A 121 17.21 -6.82 -6.37
N TRP A 122 17.96 -6.12 -7.21
CA TRP A 122 19.03 -6.69 -8.02
C TRP A 122 20.07 -5.61 -8.35
N GLN A 123 21.34 -5.97 -8.39
CA GLN A 123 22.43 -5.08 -8.78
C GLN A 123 23.51 -5.86 -9.52
N ALA A 124 23.98 -5.32 -10.64
CA ALA A 124 25.10 -5.89 -11.38
C ALA A 124 26.38 -5.84 -10.53
N GLU A 125 27.07 -6.97 -10.43
CA GLU A 125 28.37 -7.02 -9.77
C GLU A 125 29.39 -6.19 -10.55
N ARG A 126 30.07 -5.28 -9.84
CA ARG A 126 31.17 -4.51 -10.43
C ARG A 126 32.39 -5.39 -10.39
N SER A 127 32.79 -5.96 -11.52
CA SER A 127 34.03 -6.73 -11.64
C SER A 127 35.20 -5.87 -11.15
N ALA A 128 35.79 -6.23 -10.02
CA ALA A 128 37.06 -5.63 -9.59
C ALA A 128 38.15 -6.06 -10.58
N PRO A 129 39.06 -5.16 -11.00
CA PRO A 129 40.10 -5.47 -11.97
C PRO A 129 41.27 -6.23 -11.31
N SER A 130 41.05 -7.39 -10.70
CA SER A 130 42.16 -8.20 -10.16
C SER A 130 41.70 -9.56 -9.64
N SER A 131 41.55 -10.54 -10.52
CA SER A 131 42.07 -11.90 -10.31
C SER A 131 41.78 -12.73 -11.55
N SER A 132 42.74 -13.54 -11.95
CA SER A 132 42.76 -14.35 -13.18
C SER A 132 41.71 -15.48 -13.24
N ASN A 133 40.76 -15.50 -12.30
CA ASN A 133 39.67 -16.48 -12.19
C ASN A 133 38.31 -15.77 -12.05
N ALA A 134 38.05 -14.76 -12.90
CA ALA A 134 36.79 -14.03 -12.86
C ALA A 134 35.62 -14.96 -13.22
N ALA A 135 34.72 -15.18 -12.26
CA ALA A 135 33.45 -15.85 -12.51
C ALA A 135 32.66 -15.09 -13.59
N PRO A 136 31.87 -15.79 -14.43
CA PRO A 136 31.06 -15.15 -15.45
C PRO A 136 30.11 -14.14 -14.80
N ILE A 137 30.07 -12.92 -15.36
CA ILE A 137 29.18 -11.84 -14.90
C ILE A 137 27.74 -12.31 -15.07
N GLU A 138 27.00 -12.39 -13.96
CA GLU A 138 25.60 -12.82 -13.99
C GLU A 138 24.72 -11.72 -14.63
N PRO A 139 23.95 -12.04 -15.69
CA PRO A 139 23.02 -11.09 -16.28
C PRO A 139 21.85 -10.80 -15.34
N CYS A 140 21.16 -9.67 -15.56
CA CYS A 140 19.94 -9.37 -14.82
C CYS A 140 18.85 -10.39 -15.18
N PRO A 141 18.18 -11.03 -14.20
CA PRO A 141 17.10 -11.95 -14.48
C PRO A 141 15.86 -11.19 -14.97
N ASP A 142 15.10 -11.78 -15.88
CA ASP A 142 13.86 -11.19 -16.38
C ASP A 142 12.76 -11.15 -15.31
N MET A 143 12.84 -12.02 -14.29
CA MET A 143 11.91 -12.05 -13.17
C MET A 143 12.65 -11.85 -11.85
N ILE A 144 12.21 -10.86 -11.05
CA ILE A 144 12.83 -10.51 -9.76
C ILE A 144 11.76 -10.44 -8.69
N GLU A 145 11.90 -11.26 -7.65
CA GLU A 145 11.05 -11.17 -6.48
C GLU A 145 11.42 -9.97 -5.62
N PHE A 146 10.41 -9.34 -5.03
CA PHE A 146 10.64 -8.26 -4.08
C PHE A 146 9.69 -8.34 -2.89
N GLU A 147 10.16 -7.74 -1.81
CA GLU A 147 9.42 -7.59 -0.57
C GLU A 147 9.81 -6.26 0.08
N CYS A 148 8.85 -5.40 0.38
CA CYS A 148 9.06 -4.23 1.23
C CYS A 148 7.97 -4.13 2.30
N THR A 149 8.39 -3.89 3.54
CA THR A 149 7.49 -3.80 4.69
C THR A 149 7.00 -2.38 4.87
N ILE A 150 5.70 -2.18 5.07
CA ILE A 150 5.15 -0.87 5.39
C ILE A 150 5.49 -0.55 6.85
N PRO A 151 6.24 0.52 7.16
CA PRO A 151 6.60 0.81 8.53
C PRO A 151 5.37 1.16 9.38
N PRO A 152 5.32 0.82 10.68
CA PRO A 152 4.17 1.13 11.53
C PRO A 152 3.96 2.63 11.75
N THR A 153 5.04 3.39 11.66
CA THR A 153 5.15 4.76 12.15
C THR A 153 6.02 5.62 11.26
N PHE A 154 5.80 6.92 11.31
CA PHE A 154 6.66 7.95 10.73
C PHE A 154 7.05 9.00 11.76
N ARG A 155 8.09 9.78 11.48
CA ARG A 155 8.52 10.90 12.32
C ARG A 155 8.11 12.23 11.69
N ILE A 156 7.57 13.12 12.51
CA ILE A 156 7.30 14.52 12.15
C ILE A 156 7.88 15.43 13.23
N GLY A 157 8.97 16.11 12.90
CA GLY A 157 9.85 16.73 13.90
C GLY A 157 10.34 15.68 14.92
N GLU A 158 10.15 15.97 16.20
CA GLU A 158 10.55 15.07 17.30
C GLU A 158 9.50 14.00 17.66
N ARG A 159 8.33 14.01 17.02
CA ARG A 159 7.23 13.10 17.37
C ARG A 159 7.17 11.92 16.40
N THR A 160 7.10 10.71 16.95
CA THR A 160 6.74 9.51 16.21
C THR A 160 5.23 9.35 16.21
N ARG A 161 4.63 9.18 15.03
CA ARG A 161 3.19 8.96 14.84
C ARG A 161 2.95 7.71 14.02
N GLN A 162 1.78 7.11 14.17
CA GLN A 162 1.41 5.97 13.32
C GLN A 162 1.18 6.41 11.89
N LEU A 163 1.49 5.55 10.92
CA LEU A 163 1.14 5.83 9.53
C LEU A 163 -0.39 6.00 9.40
N PRO A 164 -0.84 7.10 8.75
CA PRO A 164 -2.24 7.30 8.46
C PRO A 164 -2.75 6.33 7.38
N PRO A 165 -4.06 6.15 7.27
CA PRO A 165 -4.65 5.58 6.08
C PRO A 165 -4.34 6.39 4.81
N SER A 166 -4.51 5.78 3.62
CA SER A 166 -4.79 6.60 2.44
C SER A 166 -6.18 7.21 2.55
N PHE A 167 -6.29 8.48 2.22
CA PHE A 167 -7.55 9.19 2.16
C PHE A 167 -7.48 10.30 1.11
N ALA A 168 -8.64 10.74 0.65
CA ALA A 168 -8.78 11.94 -0.16
C ALA A 168 -9.94 12.75 0.41
N PHE A 169 -9.69 14.04 0.63
CA PHE A 169 -10.64 14.99 1.17
C PHE A 169 -10.65 16.24 0.30
N SER A 170 -11.85 16.75 0.04
CA SER A 170 -12.10 18.03 -0.61
C SER A 170 -13.17 18.76 0.20
N SER A 171 -12.87 19.98 0.64
CA SER A 171 -13.84 20.78 1.39
C SER A 171 -14.87 21.41 0.44
N THR A 172 -16.15 21.32 0.80
CA THR A 172 -17.23 22.04 0.10
C THR A 172 -17.37 23.49 0.58
N GLY A 173 -16.93 23.80 1.81
CA GLY A 173 -17.05 25.14 2.41
C GLY A 173 -15.83 26.04 2.19
N ILE A 174 -14.69 25.47 1.84
CA ILE A 174 -13.46 26.22 1.51
C ILE A 174 -13.05 25.80 0.11
N PRO A 175 -13.37 26.60 -0.92
CA PRO A 175 -12.93 26.34 -2.29
C PRO A 175 -11.43 26.08 -2.34
N GLY A 176 -11.03 25.07 -3.11
CA GLY A 176 -9.63 24.72 -3.34
C GLY A 176 -8.86 24.11 -2.16
N LEU A 177 -9.53 23.78 -1.05
CA LEU A 177 -8.92 22.97 0.02
C LEU A 177 -9.02 21.47 -0.30
N PHE A 178 -7.88 20.86 -0.62
CA PHE A 178 -7.74 19.44 -0.90
C PHE A 178 -6.66 18.82 -0.01
N ALA A 179 -6.95 17.69 0.61
CA ALA A 179 -5.97 16.92 1.37
C ALA A 179 -5.99 15.47 0.90
N LYS A 180 -4.83 14.90 0.57
CA LYS A 180 -4.70 13.54 0.09
C LYS A 180 -3.51 12.85 0.76
N CYS A 181 -3.77 11.74 1.41
CA CYS A 181 -2.71 10.81 1.81
C CYS A 181 -2.66 9.67 0.81
N LYS A 182 -1.48 9.41 0.25
CA LYS A 182 -1.24 8.32 -0.69
C LYS A 182 0.07 7.64 -0.40
N TYR A 183 0.10 6.34 -0.65
CA TYR A 183 1.32 5.56 -0.75
C TYR A 183 1.56 5.20 -2.22
N VAL A 184 2.82 5.02 -2.61
CA VAL A 184 3.28 4.87 -3.98
C VAL A 184 4.43 3.85 -3.99
N LEU A 185 4.28 2.77 -4.75
CA LEU A 185 5.32 1.78 -4.96
C LEU A 185 5.97 1.98 -6.35
N THR A 186 7.15 2.57 -6.36
CA THR A 186 7.91 2.88 -7.57
C THR A 186 8.91 1.78 -7.89
N VAL A 187 9.05 1.41 -9.16
CA VAL A 187 10.07 0.46 -9.63
C VAL A 187 11.07 1.21 -10.50
N GLU A 188 12.32 1.25 -10.07
CA GLU A 188 13.38 1.96 -10.76
C GLU A 188 14.35 0.97 -11.40
N ILE A 189 14.59 1.14 -12.70
CA ILE A 189 15.48 0.28 -13.46
C ILE A 189 16.56 1.15 -14.08
N SER A 190 17.80 0.93 -13.66
CA SER A 190 18.97 1.58 -14.25
C SER A 190 19.56 0.67 -15.31
N LYS A 191 19.90 1.22 -16.48
CA LYS A 191 20.59 0.51 -17.56
C LYS A 191 21.92 1.18 -17.89
N LYS A 192 22.89 0.43 -18.41
CA LYS A 192 24.08 1.00 -19.05
C LYS A 192 23.62 1.69 -20.33
N SER A 193 23.83 3.00 -20.43
CA SER A 193 23.60 3.75 -21.67
C SER A 193 24.95 4.09 -22.29
N PHE A 194 25.13 3.74 -23.57
CA PHE A 194 26.31 4.11 -24.35
C PHE A 194 26.40 5.64 -24.59
N TRP A 195 25.28 6.35 -24.47
CA TRP A 195 25.21 7.82 -24.55
C TRP A 195 24.55 8.34 -23.27
N LYS A 196 25.35 8.99 -22.41
CA LYS A 196 24.99 9.74 -21.17
C LYS A 196 23.75 9.23 -20.39
N ARG A 197 24.00 8.53 -19.27
CA ARG A 197 23.17 8.31 -18.06
C ARG A 197 21.65 8.54 -18.21
N ASN A 198 20.95 7.67 -18.93
CA ASN A 198 19.48 7.65 -18.89
C ASN A 198 19.02 6.59 -17.88
N THR A 199 18.73 7.03 -16.65
CA THR A 199 17.94 6.25 -15.70
C THR A 199 16.49 6.21 -16.20
N THR A 200 15.96 5.03 -16.50
CA THR A 200 14.54 4.88 -16.83
C THR A 200 13.79 4.54 -15.56
N SER A 201 13.23 5.55 -14.90
CA SER A 201 12.31 5.33 -13.78
C SER A 201 10.95 4.91 -14.33
N ILE A 202 10.46 3.73 -13.95
CA ILE A 202 9.09 3.33 -14.25
C ILE A 202 8.25 3.59 -13.01
N LEU A 203 7.55 4.72 -13.03
CA LEU A 203 6.61 5.07 -11.98
C LEU A 203 5.38 4.15 -12.10
N HIS A 204 5.22 3.25 -11.14
CA HIS A 204 3.91 2.68 -10.86
C HIS A 204 3.39 3.29 -9.57
N THR A 205 2.10 3.59 -9.50
CA THR A 205 1.49 4.18 -8.29
C THR A 205 0.46 3.21 -7.77
N VAL A 206 0.81 2.56 -6.67
CA VAL A 206 -0.07 1.66 -5.92
C VAL A 206 -0.68 2.44 -4.78
N HIS A 207 -1.94 2.85 -4.93
CA HIS A 207 -2.68 3.47 -3.83
C HIS A 207 -3.01 2.41 -2.78
N ILE A 208 -2.34 2.46 -1.63
CA ILE A 208 -2.60 1.57 -0.50
C ILE A 208 -3.80 2.11 0.28
N LEU A 209 -5.00 1.60 0.03
CA LEU A 209 -6.13 1.92 0.90
C LEU A 209 -5.89 1.27 2.26
N SER A 210 -5.74 2.10 3.29
CA SER A 210 -5.85 1.64 4.67
C SER A 210 -7.20 2.14 5.17
N ALA A 211 -8.06 1.22 5.58
CA ALA A 211 -9.43 1.53 5.95
C ALA A 211 -9.42 2.32 7.26
N TYR A 212 -9.57 3.64 7.16
CA TYR A 212 -9.93 4.48 8.29
C TYR A 212 -10.87 5.57 7.77
N THR A 213 -12.15 5.40 8.08
CA THR A 213 -13.19 6.41 7.89
C THR A 213 -13.32 7.18 9.21
N PRO A 214 -12.77 8.40 9.33
CA PRO A 214 -13.04 9.23 10.50
C PRO A 214 -14.53 9.59 10.51
N THR A 215 -15.16 9.41 11.67
CA THR A 215 -16.50 9.89 11.97
C THR A 215 -16.54 11.41 11.77
N GLN A 216 -17.34 11.90 10.82
CA GLN A 216 -17.89 13.25 10.95
C GLN A 216 -18.94 13.17 12.06
N THR A 217 -18.54 13.43 13.30
CA THR A 217 -19.51 13.84 14.31
C THR A 217 -19.98 15.23 13.92
N HIS A 218 -21.13 15.27 13.26
CA HIS A 218 -21.90 16.51 13.11
C HIS A 218 -22.18 17.03 14.52
N PRO A 219 -21.80 18.27 14.89
CA PRO A 219 -22.35 18.88 16.08
C PRO A 219 -23.85 19.11 15.78
N SER A 220 -24.70 18.32 16.42
CA SER A 220 -26.12 18.62 16.54
C SER A 220 -26.24 19.95 17.29
N GLN A 221 -26.82 20.94 16.61
CA GLN A 221 -27.34 22.17 17.22
C GLN A 221 -28.55 21.85 18.09
#